data_AF-A0A2G6FL04-F1
#
_entry.id   AF-A0A2G6FL04-F1
#
_cell.length_a   1.000
_cell.length_b   1.000
_cell.length_c   1.000
_cell.angle_alpha   90.00
_cell.angle_beta   90.00
_cell.angle_gamma   90.00
#
_symmetry.space_group_name_H-M   'P 1'
#
loop_
_entity.id
_entity.type
_entity.pdbx_description
1 polymer ?
#
loop_
_entity_poly.entity_id
_entity_poly.type
_entity_poly.pdbx_seq_one_letter_code
_entity_poly.pdbx_strand_id
1 'polypeptide(L)'
;MEAFEQLVGTIDGWVWGPPLLILLVGTGAWLTVSLRFIQFSKLWHALYLALVKRKEEGDEEGDITHFQALMTALSATVGTGNIAGVATAIAIGGPGALFWMWITGLVGMATKYS
;
A
#
# COMPACT_ATOMS: atom_id res chain seq x y z
N MET A 1 11.61 28.31 -22.65
CA MET A 1 10.65 27.28 -22.18
C MET A 1 11.32 25.92 -22.07
N GLU A 2 12.15 25.51 -23.03
CA GLU A 2 12.90 24.24 -22.99
C GLU A 2 13.75 24.01 -21.73
N ALA A 3 14.47 25.03 -21.24
CA ALA A 3 15.28 24.90 -20.02
C ALA A 3 14.44 24.65 -18.74
N PHE A 4 13.21 25.20 -18.70
CA PHE A 4 12.28 24.96 -17.60
C PHE A 4 11.69 23.54 -17.67
N GLU A 5 11.32 23.09 -18.88
CA GLU A 5 10.85 21.71 -19.09
C GLU A 5 11.92 20.67 -18.75
N GLN A 6 13.19 20.92 -19.11
CA GLN A 6 14.31 20.04 -18.74
C GLN A 6 14.57 20.01 -17.23
N LEU A 7 14.46 21.16 -16.55
CA LEU A 7 14.59 21.23 -15.10
C LEU A 7 13.47 20.41 -14.42
N VAL A 8 12.23 20.61 -14.84
CA VAL A 8 11.07 19.88 -14.30
C VAL A 8 11.18 18.38 -14.56
N GLY A 9 11.55 17.97 -15.79
CA GLY A 9 11.74 16.56 -16.12
C GLY A 9 12.87 15.88 -15.33
N THR A 10 13.94 16.62 -15.01
CA THR A 10 15.04 16.10 -14.18
C THR A 10 14.59 15.88 -12.73
N ILE A 11 13.82 16.83 -12.18
CA ILE A 11 13.25 16.70 -10.83
C ILE A 11 12.25 15.55 -10.79
N ASP A 12 11.38 15.44 -11.79
CA ASP A 12 10.39 14.37 -11.91
C ASP A 12 11.05 12.98 -11.88
N GLY A 13 12.07 12.78 -12.71
CA GLY A 13 12.81 11.51 -12.76
C GLY A 13 13.56 11.18 -11.46
N TRP A 14 13.94 12.19 -10.67
CA TRP A 14 14.59 11.97 -9.37
C TRP A 14 13.59 11.69 -8.25
N VAL A 15 12.47 12.42 -8.23
CA VAL A 15 11.45 12.34 -7.18
C VAL A 15 10.56 11.10 -7.38
N TRP A 16 10.15 10.80 -8.61
CA TRP A 16 9.24 9.68 -8.90
C TRP A 16 9.96 8.44 -9.44
N GLY A 17 11.26 8.54 -9.66
CA GLY A 17 12.07 7.45 -10.18
C GLY A 17 12.60 6.50 -9.11
N PRO A 18 13.77 5.87 -9.36
CA PRO A 18 14.33 4.84 -8.49
C PRO A 18 14.52 5.24 -7.01
N PRO A 19 14.91 6.49 -6.66
CA PRO A 19 15.13 6.86 -5.25
C PRO A 19 13.90 6.69 -4.37
N LEU A 20 12.74 7.12 -4.84
CA LEU A 20 11.49 6.98 -4.10
C LEU A 20 11.08 5.52 -3.95
N LEU A 21 11.23 4.72 -5.02
CA LEU A 21 10.92 3.29 -4.98
C LEU A 21 11.82 2.55 -3.97
N ILE A 22 13.12 2.88 -3.95
CA ILE A 22 14.07 2.31 -3.00
C ILE A 22 13.72 2.72 -1.56
N LEU A 23 13.36 3.98 -1.33
CA LEU A 23 12.95 4.44 -0.01
C LEU A 23 11.66 3.76 0.45
N LEU A 24 10.66 3.64 -0.42
CA LEU A 24 9.36 3.06 -0.08
C LEU A 24 9.48 1.56 0.21
N VAL A 25 10.14 0.80 -0.67
CA VAL A 25 10.36 -0.64 -0.46
C VAL A 25 11.37 -0.88 0.67
N GLY A 26 12.42 -0.07 0.76
CA GLY A 26 13.46 -0.19 1.78
C GLY A 26 12.94 0.08 3.19
N THR A 27 12.14 1.13 3.38
CA THR A 27 11.49 1.42 4.67
C THR A 27 10.49 0.35 5.05
N GLY A 28 9.66 -0.12 4.12
CA GLY A 28 8.74 -1.21 4.41
C GLY A 28 9.44 -2.52 4.73
N ALA A 29 10.56 -2.83 4.07
CA ALA A 29 11.35 -4.03 4.35
C ALA A 29 12.01 -3.93 5.72
N TRP A 30 12.57 -2.76 6.05
CA TRP A 30 13.13 -2.48 7.37
C TRP A 30 12.08 -2.58 8.47
N LEU A 31 10.89 -1.99 8.27
CA LEU A 31 9.77 -2.10 9.20
C LEU A 31 9.28 -3.54 9.34
N THR A 32 9.21 -4.31 8.24
CA THR A 32 8.84 -5.73 8.28
C THR A 32 9.76 -6.53 9.19
N VAL A 33 11.07 -6.31 9.10
CA VAL A 33 12.05 -6.98 9.98
C VAL A 33 11.95 -6.47 11.42
N SER A 34 11.83 -5.15 11.61
CA SER A 34 11.72 -4.52 12.93
C SER A 34 10.45 -4.94 13.69
N LEU A 35 9.33 -5.08 12.99
CA LEU A 35 8.05 -5.56 13.49
C LEU A 35 7.98 -7.10 13.60
N ARG A 36 9.10 -7.81 13.36
CA ARG A 36 9.18 -9.28 13.43
C ARG A 36 8.13 -9.97 12.56
N PHE A 37 7.94 -9.49 11.33
CA PHE A 37 7.00 -10.08 10.36
C PHE A 37 5.55 -10.11 10.86
N ILE A 38 5.12 -9.05 11.57
CA ILE A 38 3.79 -8.94 12.18
C ILE A 38 2.66 -9.18 11.18
N GLN A 39 2.84 -8.77 9.92
CA GLN A 39 1.83 -8.95 8.88
C GLN A 39 1.48 -10.43 8.63
N PHE A 40 2.41 -11.37 8.85
CA PHE A 40 2.11 -12.79 8.66
C PHE A 40 1.39 -13.42 9.86
N SER A 41 1.62 -12.90 11.07
CA SER A 41 1.02 -13.44 12.30
C SER A 41 -0.34 -12.82 12.65
N LYS A 42 -0.50 -11.51 12.40
CA LYS A 42 -1.69 -10.74 12.82
C LYS A 42 -2.73 -10.58 11.72
N LEU A 43 -2.38 -10.78 10.44
CA LEU A 43 -3.32 -10.59 9.33
C LEU A 43 -4.59 -11.42 9.50
N TRP A 44 -4.48 -12.70 9.88
CA TRP A 44 -5.66 -13.55 10.05
C TRP A 44 -6.59 -13.06 11.18
N HIS A 45 -6.00 -12.68 12.31
CA HIS A 45 -6.74 -12.13 13.45
C HIS A 45 -7.40 -10.79 13.11
N ALA A 46 -6.69 -9.91 12.39
CA ALA A 46 -7.22 -8.62 11.95
C ALA A 46 -8.38 -8.79 10.95
N LEU A 47 -8.27 -9.71 10.00
CA LEU A 47 -9.34 -10.03 9.06
C LEU A 47 -10.58 -10.59 9.77
N TYR A 48 -10.39 -11.46 10.76
CA TYR A 48 -11.49 -11.98 11.57
C TYR A 48 -12.21 -10.85 12.34
N LEU A 49 -11.45 -9.97 12.99
CA LEU A 49 -12.02 -8.85 13.73
C LEU A 49 -12.80 -7.90 12.81
N ALA A 50 -12.21 -7.56 11.67
CA ALA A 50 -12.82 -6.62 10.74
C ALA A 50 -14.06 -7.20 10.03
N LEU A 51 -14.01 -8.45 9.57
CA LEU A 51 -15.05 -9.02 8.69
C LEU A 51 -16.06 -9.91 9.40
N VAL A 52 -15.72 -10.52 10.53
CA VAL A 52 -16.58 -11.50 11.23
C VAL A 52 -17.19 -10.90 12.49
N LYS A 53 -16.38 -10.33 13.39
CA LYS A 53 -16.91 -9.75 14.63
C LYS A 53 -17.82 -8.56 14.33
N ARG A 54 -17.38 -7.63 13.45
CA ARG A 54 -18.08 -6.42 12.96
C ARG A 54 -18.67 -5.46 14.02
N LYS A 55 -18.77 -5.88 15.28
CA LYS A 55 -19.28 -5.15 16.45
C LYS A 55 -18.22 -5.13 17.56
N GLU A 56 -17.98 -3.95 18.07
CA GLU A 56 -17.23 -3.72 19.31
C GLU A 56 -18.14 -4.07 20.51
N GLU A 57 -17.55 -4.64 21.57
CA GLU A 57 -18.27 -5.03 22.78
C GLU A 57 -18.12 -3.92 23.81
N GLY A 58 -18.89 -2.83 23.67
CA GLY A 58 -18.85 -1.71 24.59
C GLY A 58 -19.16 -0.37 23.93
N ASP A 59 -19.30 0.66 24.77
CA ASP A 59 -19.34 2.07 24.36
C ASP A 59 -17.89 2.52 24.13
N GLU A 60 -17.25 1.97 23.09
CA GLU A 60 -15.87 2.27 22.73
C GLU A 60 -15.80 3.63 22.01
N GLU A 61 -14.77 4.42 22.33
CA GLU A 61 -14.61 5.80 21.88
C GLU A 61 -14.27 5.85 20.38
N GLY A 62 -15.27 6.09 19.52
CA GLY A 62 -15.09 6.19 18.07
C GLY A 62 -16.38 6.53 17.30
N ASP A 63 -16.28 7.41 16.30
CA ASP A 63 -17.45 7.87 15.52
C ASP A 63 -18.03 6.79 14.58
N ILE A 64 -17.21 5.81 14.21
CA ILE A 64 -17.56 4.74 13.26
C ILE A 64 -16.94 3.41 13.71
N THR A 65 -17.60 2.30 13.38
CA THR A 65 -17.08 0.96 13.72
C THR A 65 -15.81 0.63 12.94
N HIS A 66 -14.96 -0.26 13.47
CA HIS A 66 -13.79 -0.76 12.74
C HIS A 66 -14.08 -1.27 11.33
N PHE A 67 -15.25 -1.90 11.12
CA PHE A 67 -15.67 -2.34 9.78
C PHE A 67 -15.96 -1.15 8.86
N GLN A 68 -16.66 -0.12 9.34
CA GLN A 68 -16.94 1.08 8.54
C GLN A 68 -15.64 1.83 8.19
N ALA A 69 -14.70 1.95 9.13
CA ALA A 69 -13.39 2.54 8.87
C ALA A 69 -12.62 1.77 7.78
N LEU A 70 -12.61 0.44 7.85
CA LEU A 70 -12.00 -0.41 6.83
C LEU A 70 -12.66 -0.21 5.47
N MET A 71 -14.00 -0.21 5.40
CA MET A 71 -14.71 -0.05 4.12
C MET A 71 -14.48 1.33 3.50
N THR A 72 -14.40 2.39 4.30
CA THR A 72 -14.02 3.73 3.84
C THR A 72 -12.60 3.74 3.26
N ALA A 73 -11.63 3.15 3.96
CA ALA A 73 -10.26 3.06 3.48
C ALA A 73 -10.14 2.19 2.21
N LEU A 74 -10.90 1.09 2.11
CA LEU A 74 -10.95 0.25 0.91
C LEU A 74 -11.59 0.99 -0.27
N SER A 75 -12.69 1.71 -0.05
CA SER A 75 -13.33 2.50 -1.09
C SER A 75 -12.41 3.59 -1.64
N ALA A 76 -11.57 4.18 -0.80
CA ALA A 76 -10.60 5.19 -1.23
C ALA A 76 -9.42 4.60 -2.02
N THR A 77 -9.10 3.31 -1.82
CA THR A 77 -7.91 2.69 -2.40
C THR A 77 -8.20 1.72 -3.55
N VAL A 78 -9.43 1.20 -3.65
CA VAL A 78 -9.85 0.31 -4.74
C VAL A 78 -10.62 1.11 -5.78
N GLY A 79 -10.05 1.24 -6.98
CA GLY A 79 -10.70 1.96 -8.07
C GLY A 79 -10.20 1.54 -9.46
N THR A 80 -10.71 2.23 -10.48
CA THR A 80 -10.32 2.04 -11.89
C THR A 80 -8.81 2.19 -12.11
N GLY A 81 -8.16 3.06 -11.33
CA GLY A 81 -6.72 3.26 -11.34
C GLY A 81 -5.92 1.98 -11.04
N ASN A 82 -6.40 1.11 -10.15
CA ASN A 82 -5.73 -0.16 -9.87
C ASN A 82 -5.87 -1.14 -11.03
N ILE A 83 -7.03 -1.15 -11.69
CA ILE A 83 -7.27 -2.04 -12.83
C ILE A 83 -6.40 -1.62 -14.03
N ALA A 84 -6.47 -0.33 -14.39
CA ALA A 84 -5.69 0.23 -15.48
C ALA A 84 -4.18 0.15 -15.18
N GLY A 85 -3.78 0.49 -13.94
CA GLY A 85 -2.39 0.45 -13.51
C GLY A 85 -1.78 -0.95 -13.56
N VAL A 86 -2.51 -1.98 -13.12
CA VAL A 86 -2.07 -3.39 -13.26
C VAL A 86 -1.97 -3.78 -14.73
N ALA A 87 -2.95 -3.43 -15.57
CA ALA A 87 -2.90 -3.73 -16.99
C ALA A 87 -1.69 -3.06 -17.68
N THR A 88 -1.43 -1.78 -17.39
CA THR A 88 -0.27 -1.04 -17.91
C THR A 88 1.05 -1.63 -17.41
N ALA A 89 1.14 -1.98 -16.12
CA ALA A 89 2.34 -2.59 -15.55
C ALA A 89 2.68 -3.94 -16.20
N ILE A 90 1.67 -4.77 -16.47
CA ILE A 90 1.85 -6.05 -17.18
C ILE A 90 2.19 -5.81 -18.65
N ALA A 91 1.54 -4.86 -19.32
CA ALA A 91 1.79 -4.57 -20.72
C ALA A 91 3.23 -4.07 -20.98
N ILE A 92 3.76 -3.23 -20.08
CA ILE A 92 5.11 -2.64 -20.21
C ILE A 92 6.19 -3.54 -19.58
N GLY A 93 5.93 -4.08 -18.38
CA GLY A 93 6.90 -4.84 -17.59
C GLY A 93 6.82 -6.36 -17.78
N GLY A 94 5.86 -6.85 -18.55
CA GLY A 94 5.60 -8.28 -18.73
C GLY A 94 4.92 -8.94 -17.52
N PRO A 95 4.70 -10.27 -17.59
CA PRO A 95 3.98 -11.00 -16.55
C PRO A 95 4.69 -10.99 -15.17
N GLY A 96 6.00 -10.75 -15.14
CA GLY A 96 6.78 -10.63 -13.91
C GLY A 96 6.40 -9.44 -13.03
N ALA A 97 5.70 -8.43 -13.58
CA ALA A 97 5.22 -7.28 -12.82
C ALA A 97 4.27 -7.69 -11.68
N LEU A 98 3.45 -8.72 -11.88
CA LEU A 98 2.51 -9.20 -10.85
C LEU A 98 3.22 -9.72 -9.59
N PHE A 99 4.33 -10.43 -9.77
CA PHE A 99 5.13 -10.91 -8.65
C PHE A 99 5.65 -9.76 -7.79
N TRP A 100 6.15 -8.70 -8.44
CA TRP A 100 6.64 -7.51 -7.74
C TRP A 100 5.51 -6.70 -7.10
N MET A 101 4.32 -6.67 -7.70
CA MET A 101 3.13 -6.06 -7.08
C MET A 101 2.75 -6.77 -5.78
N TRP A 102 2.83 -8.10 -5.73
CA TRP A 102 2.60 -8.84 -4.48
C TRP A 102 3.67 -8.58 -3.44
N ILE A 103 4.96 -8.60 -3.82
CA ILE A 103 6.05 -8.30 -2.88
C ILE A 103 5.91 -6.89 -2.30
N THR A 104 5.68 -5.89 -3.14
CA THR A 104 5.50 -4.50 -2.70
C THR A 104 4.26 -4.35 -1.82
N GLY A 105 3.17 -5.07 -2.10
CA GLY A 105 2.01 -5.14 -1.21
C GLY A 105 2.33 -5.77 0.15
N LEU A 106 3.06 -6.89 0.18
CA LEU A 106 3.46 -7.57 1.42
C LEU A 106 4.34 -6.69 2.31
N VAL A 107 5.27 -5.98 1.70
CA VAL A 107 6.18 -5.05 2.36
C VAL A 107 5.42 -3.80 2.82
N GLY A 108 4.52 -3.27 1.99
CA GLY A 108 3.71 -2.10 2.28
C GLY A 108 2.71 -2.30 3.42
N MET A 109 2.29 -3.53 3.73
CA MET A 109 1.45 -3.80 4.90
C MET A 109 2.11 -3.38 6.21
N ALA A 110 3.43 -3.57 6.35
CA ALA A 110 4.17 -3.13 7.54
C ALA A 110 4.21 -1.61 7.64
N THR A 111 4.40 -0.91 6.52
CA THR A 111 4.40 0.55 6.45
C THR A 111 3.03 1.14 6.76
N LYS A 112 1.93 0.52 6.31
CA LYS A 112 0.57 1.01 6.56
C LYS A 112 0.09 0.74 8.00
N TYR A 113 0.68 -0.25 8.67
CA TYR A 113 0.37 -0.56 10.05
C TYR A 113 1.01 0.43 11.04
N SER A 114 2.21 0.92 10.72
CA SER A 114 2.91 1.95 11.49
C SER A 114 2.41 3.35 11.20
#